data_AF-A0A5K0XKA9-F1
#
_entry.id   AF-A0A5K0XKA9-F1
#
_cell.length_a   1.000
_cell.length_b   1.000
_cell.length_c   1.000
_cell.angle_alpha   90.00
_cell.angle_beta   90.00
_cell.angle_gamma   90.00
#
_symmetry.space_group_name_H-M   'P 1'
#
loop_
_entity.id
_entity.type
_entity.pdbx_description
1 polymer ?
#
loop_
_entity_poly.entity_id
_entity_poly.type
_entity_poly.pdbx_seq_one_letter_code
_entity_poly.pdbx_strand_id
1 'polypeptide(L)' 'MEGKQGRRTVKRVRLSVGDVAACQDIVIPEHWSSAAEAVASHQGNPPIVVVCGPKNSGKSTFARFLVNTLLT' A
#
# COMPACT_ATOMS: atom_id res chain seq x y z
N MET A 1 37.49 3.07 9.92
CA MET A 1 36.11 2.75 10.32
C MET A 1 35.29 2.63 9.04
N GLU A 2 35.17 1.41 8.52
CA GLU A 2 34.65 1.15 7.17
C GLU A 2 33.15 0.80 7.26
N GLY A 3 32.30 1.72 6.80
CA GLY A 3 30.86 1.53 6.73
C GLY A 3 30.49 0.64 5.54
N LYS A 4 30.13 -0.62 5.80
CA LYS A 4 29.59 -1.52 4.76
C LYS A 4 28.12 -1.17 4.49
N GLN A 5 27.89 -0.29 3.52
CA GLN A 5 26.56 -0.02 2.96
C GLN A 5 26.14 -1.22 2.07
N GLY A 6 25.47 -2.21 2.67
CA GLY A 6 24.94 -3.37 1.95
C GLY A 6 23.88 -2.97 0.93
N ARG A 7 24.19 -3.08 -0.37
CA ARG A 7 23.26 -2.85 -1.48
C ARG A 7 22.18 -3.94 -1.48
N ARG A 8 20.97 -3.60 -1.02
CA ARG A 8 19.82 -4.51 -1.06
C ARG A 8 19.43 -4.72 -2.52
N THR A 9 19.52 -5.96 -3.00
CA THR A 9 19.11 -6.37 -4.35
C THR A 9 17.67 -6.87 -4.31
N VAL A 10 16.84 -6.47 -5.27
CA VAL A 10 15.46 -6.97 -5.39
C VAL A 10 15.50 -8.37 -5.96
N LYS A 11 14.97 -9.36 -5.24
CA LYS A 11 14.80 -10.73 -5.73
C LYS A 11 13.33 -10.95 -6.04
N ARG A 12 13.00 -11.36 -7.27
CA ARG A 12 11.65 -11.82 -7.60
C ARG A 12 11.41 -13.13 -6.86
N VAL A 13 10.44 -13.16 -5.96
CA VAL A 13 10.05 -14.38 -5.25
C VAL A 13 9.15 -15.18 -6.19
N ARG A 14 9.57 -16.39 -6.57
CA ARG A 14 8.68 -17.39 -7.17
C ARG A 14 8.14 -18.22 -6.02
N LEU A 15 6.84 -18.12 -5.77
CA LEU A 15 6.19 -18.93 -4.74
C LEU A 15 5.93 -20.33 -5.31
N SER A 16 6.38 -21.36 -4.59
CA SER A 16 5.91 -22.72 -4.81
C SER A 16 4.62 -22.94 -3.99
N VAL A 17 3.85 -24.00 -4.29
CA VAL A 17 2.59 -24.32 -3.60
C VAL A 17 2.78 -24.48 -2.07
N GLY A 18 4.01 -24.72 -1.58
CA GLY A 18 4.34 -24.81 -0.16
C GLY A 18 4.67 -23.48 0.54
N ASP A 19 4.97 -22.41 -0.20
CA ASP A 19 5.47 -21.14 0.36
C ASP A 19 4.37 -20.09 0.65
N VAL A 20 3.14 -20.38 0.25
CA VAL A 20 1.98 -19.48 0.37
C VAL A 20 1.61 -19.13 1.82
N ALA A 21 2.10 -19.87 2.81
CA ALA A 21 1.83 -19.58 4.23
C ALA A 21 2.61 -18.37 4.78
N ALA A 22 3.75 -18.04 4.19
CA ALA A 22 4.63 -16.95 4.67
C ALA A 22 4.55 -15.68 3.81
N CYS A 23 4.03 -15.78 2.57
CA CYS A 23 3.86 -14.64 1.68
C CYS A 23 2.44 -14.08 1.84
N GLN A 24 2.33 -12.96 2.54
CA GLN A 24 1.07 -12.22 2.63
C GLN A 24 0.97 -11.31 1.41
N ASP A 25 0.09 -11.67 0.46
CA ASP A 25 -0.24 -10.81 -0.65
C ASP A 25 -1.00 -9.56 -0.17
N ILE A 26 -0.75 -8.43 -0.82
CA ILE A 26 -1.49 -7.19 -0.57
C ILE A 26 -2.84 -7.29 -1.25
N VAL A 27 -3.90 -7.50 -0.46
CA VAL A 27 -5.28 -7.47 -0.93
C VAL A 27 -5.86 -6.08 -0.70
N ILE A 28 -6.38 -5.45 -1.76
CA ILE A 28 -7.14 -4.19 -1.68
C ILE A 28 -8.63 -4.53 -1.82
N PRO A 29 -9.44 -4.38 -0.75
CA PRO A 29 -10.88 -4.57 -0.84
C PRO A 29 -11.53 -3.56 -1.80
N GLU A 30 -12.62 -3.97 -2.47
CA GLU A 30 -13.34 -3.12 -3.43
C GLU A 30 -13.78 -1.77 -2.83
N HIS A 31 -14.26 -1.78 -1.59
CA HIS A 31 -14.68 -0.55 -0.90
C HIS A 31 -13.52 0.43 -0.66
N TRP A 32 -12.27 -0.05 -0.57
CA TRP A 32 -11.09 0.83 -0.53
C TRP A 32 -10.80 1.43 -1.90
N SER A 33 -10.89 0.64 -2.97
CA SER A 33 -10.75 1.12 -4.35
C SER A 33 -11.75 2.21 -4.66
N SER A 34 -13.03 1.95 -4.41
CA SER A 34 -14.12 2.91 -4.64
C SER A 34 -13.94 4.20 -3.83
N ALA A 35 -13.54 4.11 -2.55
CA ALA A 35 -13.28 5.29 -1.74
C ALA A 35 -12.07 6.11 -2.25
N ALA A 36 -11.01 5.45 -2.70
CA ALA A 36 -9.84 6.13 -3.26
C ALA A 36 -10.17 6.84 -4.57
N GLU A 37 -10.92 6.19 -5.46
CA GLU A 37 -11.39 6.77 -6.73
C GLU A 37 -12.31 7.97 -6.48
N ALA A 38 -13.21 7.89 -5.49
CA ALA A 38 -14.06 9.02 -5.12
C ALA A 38 -13.24 10.24 -4.66
N VAL A 39 -12.20 10.04 -3.85
CA VAL A 39 -11.28 11.11 -3.44
C VAL A 39 -10.48 11.64 -4.64
N ALA A 40 -9.95 10.77 -5.49
CA ALA A 40 -9.12 11.14 -6.64
C ALA A 40 -9.90 11.90 -7.72
N SER A 41 -11.19 11.59 -7.88
CA SER A 41 -12.10 12.28 -8.80
C SER A 41 -12.58 13.64 -8.29
N HIS A 42 -12.22 14.04 -7.06
CA HIS A 42 -12.64 15.32 -6.48
C HIS A 42 -12.12 16.49 -7.33
N GLN A 43 -13.04 17.32 -7.81
CA GLN A 43 -12.73 18.54 -8.56
C GLN A 43 -12.67 19.73 -7.62
N GLY A 44 -11.67 20.60 -7.80
CA GLY A 44 -11.51 21.82 -7.02
C GLY A 44 -10.18 21.86 -6.27
N ASN A 45 -10.24 22.13 -4.97
CA ASN A 45 -9.03 22.18 -4.14
C ASN A 45 -8.44 20.78 -3.94
N PRO A 46 -7.11 20.66 -3.82
CA PRO A 46 -6.48 19.38 -3.51
C PRO A 46 -7.09 18.74 -2.25
N PRO A 47 -7.49 17.45 -2.29
CA PRO A 47 -8.19 16.83 -1.18
C PRO A 47 -7.26 16.68 0.04
N ILE A 48 -7.76 17.06 1.22
CA ILE A 48 -7.11 16.80 2.50
C ILE A 48 -7.86 15.67 3.19
N VAL A 49 -7.20 14.51 3.34
CA VAL A 49 -7.83 13.28 3.85
C VAL A 49 -7.18 12.82 5.15
N VAL A 50 -8.02 12.48 6.15
CA VAL A 50 -7.60 11.85 7.39
C VAL A 50 -7.97 10.36 7.35
N VAL A 51 -6.98 9.49 7.55
CA VAL A 51 -7.19 8.04 7.68
C VAL A 51 -7.07 7.64 9.15
N CYS A 52 -8.16 7.24 9.78
CA CYS A 52 -8.23 6.90 11.20
C CYS A 52 -8.90 5.54 11.45
N GLY A 53 -8.80 5.01 12.67
CA GLY A 53 -9.38 3.71 13.06
C GLY A 53 -8.49 2.85 13.98
N PRO A 54 -9.03 1.71 14.47
CA PRO A 54 -8.39 0.87 15.49
C PRO A 54 -7.01 0.35 15.11
N LYS A 55 -6.21 -0.11 16.09
CA LYS A 55 -4.89 -0.72 15.83
C LYS A 55 -5.04 -1.90 14.85
N ASN A 56 -4.12 -1.99 13.89
CA ASN A 56 -4.05 -3.05 12.86
C ASN A 56 -5.24 -3.15 11.88
N SER A 57 -6.11 -2.14 11.77
CA SER A 57 -7.23 -2.13 10.82
C SER A 57 -6.84 -1.90 9.33
N GLY A 58 -5.54 -1.93 8.99
CA GLY A 58 -5.08 -1.74 7.61
C GLY A 58 -4.92 -0.29 7.12
N LYS A 59 -5.03 0.70 8.01
CA LYS A 59 -4.90 2.14 7.68
C LYS A 59 -3.66 2.50 6.85
N SER A 60 -2.50 1.97 7.23
CA SER A 60 -1.25 2.26 6.50
C SER A 60 -1.24 1.66 5.10
N THR A 61 -1.92 0.52 4.92
CA THR A 61 -2.11 -0.10 3.60
C THR A 61 -3.05 0.76 2.75
N PHE A 62 -4.20 1.16 3.30
CA PHE A 62 -5.13 2.05 2.61
C PHE A 62 -4.50 3.39 2.25
N ALA A 63 -3.78 4.04 3.18
CA ALA A 63 -3.13 5.32 2.93
C ALA A 63 -2.08 5.23 1.81
N ARG A 64 -1.30 4.14 1.75
CA ARG A 64 -0.35 3.91 0.66
C ARG A 64 -1.06 3.72 -0.67
N PHE A 65 -2.14 2.94 -0.70
CA PHE A 65 -2.95 2.73 -1.89
C PHE A 65 -3.59 4.05 -2.38
N LEU A 66 -4.18 4.83 -1.47
CA LEU A 66 -4.76 6.15 -1.76
C LEU A 66 -3.72 7.10 -2.37
N VAL A 67 -2.53 7.21 -1.76
CA VAL A 67 -1.46 8.07 -2.29
C VAL A 67 -1.03 7.63 -3.69
N ASN A 68 -0.88 6.33 -3.94
CA ASN A 68 -0.55 5.84 -5.28
C ASN A 68 -1.64 6.17 -6.29
N THR A 69 -2.92 6.05 -5.90
CA THR A 69 -4.07 6.38 -6.74
C THR A 69 -4.15 7.87 -7.06
N LEU A 70 -3.74 8.76 -6.15
CA LEU A 70 -3.70 10.20 -6.38
C LEU A 70 -2.55 10.65 -7.30
N LEU A 71 -1.53 9.82 -7.47
CA LEU A 71 -0.31 10.14 -8.22
C LEU A 71 -0.17 9.39 -9.55
N THR A 72 -1.10 8.48 -9.88
CA THR A 72 -1.08 7.64 -11.07
C THR A 72 -2.33 7.88 -11.91
#